data_AF-G4TK66-F1
#
_entry.id   AF-G4TK66-F1
#
_cell.length_a   1.000
_cell.length_b   1.000
_cell.length_c   1.000
_cell.angle_alpha   90.00
_cell.angle_beta   90.00
_cell.angle_gamma   90.00
#
_symmetry.space_group_name_H-M   'P 1'
#
loop_
_entity.id
_entity.type
_entity.pdbx_description
1 polymer ?
#
loop_
_entity_poly.entity_id
_entity_poly.type
_entity_poly.pdbx_seq_one_letter_code
_entity_poly.pdbx_strand_id
1 'polypeptide(L)'
;MAGDSLYLDPQIRDWVLFPITLVMILVGVLRHNIVQLIASSPKKLSRAATREQRALLRAQILRSTAKSSPIPPSYYDSHTDELTAAFKAGNYLSKPVELDQDGKPIAPNPTSMLTDPAAMEGMMGGMKNQAVMMIPQMIIMGWINFFFQGFVLIKLPFPLTLGFKSMMQRGIETPDMDVRWVSSLSWFFLNWFGLNGLYRVLLGNDNSAVNQQDLASSPFAGAAAPAMGQPQDYNKLFTAESENLQLAQGVYHWVGEDIDTRILRRYGKLAA
;
A
#
# COMPACT_ATOMS: atom_id res chain seq x y z
N MET A 1 -23.20 36.50 -0.54
CA MET A 1 -24.17 37.01 -1.53
C MET A 1 -24.79 35.81 -2.21
N ALA A 2 -26.12 35.71 -2.16
CA ALA A 2 -26.88 34.62 -2.74
C ALA A 2 -26.82 34.71 -4.27
N GLY A 3 -25.92 33.95 -4.89
CA GLY A 3 -25.76 33.91 -6.34
C GLY A 3 -26.45 32.68 -6.93
N ASP A 4 -27.59 32.93 -7.54
CA ASP A 4 -28.33 32.17 -8.54
C ASP A 4 -28.55 30.65 -8.30
N SER A 5 -29.81 30.33 -8.00
CA SER A 5 -30.36 29.00 -8.21
C SER A 5 -30.45 28.74 -9.72
N LEU A 6 -29.37 28.23 -10.31
CA LEU A 6 -29.40 27.69 -11.66
C LEU A 6 -30.46 26.57 -11.68
N TYR A 7 -31.50 26.75 -12.51
CA TYR A 7 -32.51 25.73 -12.69
C TYR A 7 -31.95 24.66 -13.63
N LEU A 8 -31.71 23.46 -13.10
CA LEU A 8 -31.25 22.31 -13.86
C LEU A 8 -32.45 21.50 -14.35
N ASP A 9 -32.33 20.95 -15.57
CA ASP A 9 -33.33 20.04 -16.12
C ASP A 9 -33.41 18.76 -15.26
N PRO A 10 -34.60 18.40 -14.73
CA PRO A 10 -34.81 17.15 -13.99
C PRO A 10 -34.37 15.90 -14.77
N GLN A 11 -34.39 15.93 -16.11
CA GLN A 11 -33.96 14.80 -16.94
C GLN A 11 -32.47 14.47 -16.76
N ILE A 12 -31.61 15.47 -16.47
CA ILE A 12 -30.17 15.24 -16.23
C ILE A 12 -29.97 14.34 -14.99
N ARG A 13 -30.84 14.46 -13.99
CA ARG A 13 -30.78 13.60 -12.80
C ARG A 13 -31.03 12.14 -13.16
N ASP A 14 -32.08 11.87 -13.92
CA ASP A 14 -32.54 10.50 -14.19
C ASP A 14 -31.69 9.81 -15.28
N TRP A 15 -31.15 10.58 -16.23
CA TRP A 15 -30.35 10.06 -17.35
C TRP A 15 -28.84 10.13 -17.14
N VAL A 16 -28.34 10.94 -16.22
CA VAL A 16 -26.89 11.10 -16.00
C VAL A 16 -26.50 10.75 -14.57
N LEU A 17 -27.14 11.34 -13.57
CA LEU A 17 -26.74 11.16 -12.17
C LEU A 17 -26.91 9.70 -11.71
N PHE A 18 -28.11 9.14 -11.88
CA PHE A 18 -28.41 7.76 -11.50
C PHE A 18 -27.59 6.74 -12.32
N PRO A 19 -27.52 6.81 -13.66
CA PRO A 19 -26.76 5.85 -14.44
C PRO A 19 -25.26 5.87 -14.12
N ILE A 20 -24.64 7.03 -13.92
CA ILE A 20 -23.22 7.11 -13.53
C ILE A 20 -23.01 6.38 -12.19
N THR A 21 -23.83 6.65 -11.18
CA THR A 21 -23.70 5.99 -9.87
C THR A 21 -23.87 4.47 -9.96
N LEU A 22 -24.85 4.01 -10.74
CA LEU A 22 -25.13 2.59 -10.92
C LEU A 22 -23.97 1.89 -11.64
N VAL A 23 -23.50 2.45 -12.75
CA VAL A 23 -22.36 1.93 -13.51
C VAL A 23 -21.11 1.88 -12.64
N MET A 24 -20.87 2.88 -11.78
CA MET A 24 -19.74 2.82 -10.84
C MET A 24 -19.82 1.60 -9.94
N ILE A 25 -20.98 1.35 -9.31
CA ILE A 25 -21.17 0.23 -8.40
C ILE A 25 -20.95 -1.10 -9.12
N LEU A 26 -21.57 -1.27 -10.29
CA LEU A 26 -21.43 -2.48 -11.12
C LEU A 26 -19.98 -2.73 -11.54
N VAL A 27 -19.30 -1.67 -12.01
CA VAL A 27 -17.90 -1.78 -12.44
C VAL A 27 -16.98 -2.05 -11.25
N GLY A 28 -17.24 -1.48 -10.08
CA GLY A 28 -16.51 -1.78 -8.85
C GLY A 28 -16.64 -3.24 -8.42
N VAL A 29 -17.87 -3.79 -8.47
CA VAL A 29 -18.13 -5.21 -8.21
C VAL A 29 -17.46 -6.11 -9.25
N LEU A 30 -17.58 -5.77 -10.53
CA LEU A 30 -16.96 -6.52 -11.63
C LEU A 30 -15.44 -6.51 -11.51
N ARG A 31 -14.84 -5.34 -11.23
CA ARG A 31 -13.41 -5.18 -10.96
C ARG A 31 -12.97 -6.09 -9.83
N HIS A 32 -13.70 -6.11 -8.72
CA HIS A 32 -13.36 -6.95 -7.57
C HIS A 32 -13.28 -8.42 -7.94
N ASN A 33 -14.28 -8.92 -8.65
CA ASN A 33 -14.31 -10.29 -9.15
C ASN A 33 -13.13 -10.54 -10.11
N ILE A 34 -12.90 -9.67 -11.09
CA ILE A 34 -11.76 -9.82 -12.03
C ILE A 34 -10.43 -9.86 -11.28
N VAL A 35 -10.21 -8.99 -10.30
CA VAL A 35 -8.97 -8.98 -9.51
C VAL A 35 -8.85 -10.27 -8.71
N GLN A 36 -9.92 -10.80 -8.13
CA GLN A 36 -9.88 -12.10 -7.47
C GLN A 36 -9.57 -13.25 -8.43
N LEU A 37 -10.10 -13.22 -9.66
CA LEU A 37 -9.80 -14.23 -10.68
C LEU A 37 -8.36 -14.12 -11.20
N ILE A 38 -7.82 -12.90 -11.33
CA ILE A 38 -6.46 -12.66 -11.83
C ILE A 38 -5.40 -12.86 -10.74
N ALA A 39 -5.75 -12.62 -9.48
CA ALA A 39 -4.91 -12.88 -8.33
C ALA A 39 -4.68 -14.39 -8.22
N SER A 40 -3.63 -14.87 -8.90
CA SER A 40 -3.14 -16.23 -8.72
C SER A 40 -2.77 -16.45 -7.26
N SER A 41 -2.98 -17.68 -6.77
CA SER A 41 -2.44 -18.07 -5.47
C SER A 41 -0.95 -17.73 -5.45
N PRO A 42 -0.43 -17.11 -4.37
CA PRO A 42 0.95 -16.67 -4.32
C PRO A 42 1.85 -17.84 -4.70
N LYS A 43 2.67 -17.65 -5.76
CA LYS A 43 3.58 -18.68 -6.26
C LYS A 43 4.40 -19.15 -5.06
N LYS A 44 4.37 -20.47 -4.78
CA LYS A 44 5.09 -21.05 -3.66
C LYS A 44 6.56 -20.67 -3.83
N LEU A 45 7.03 -19.75 -2.99
CA LEU A 45 8.43 -19.35 -2.95
C LEU A 45 9.29 -20.60 -2.74
N SER A 46 10.48 -20.64 -3.34
CA SER A 46 11.40 -21.74 -3.11
C SER A 46 11.70 -21.86 -1.61
N ARG A 47 11.99 -23.07 -1.12
CA ARG A 47 12.29 -23.30 0.30
C ARG A 47 13.46 -22.44 0.77
N ALA A 48 14.44 -22.25 -0.10
CA ALA A 48 15.59 -21.38 0.14
C ALA A 48 15.14 -19.91 0.30
N ALA A 49 14.39 -19.36 -0.66
CA ALA A 49 13.95 -17.96 -0.62
C ALA A 49 13.04 -17.66 0.58
N THR A 50 12.20 -18.62 0.94
CA THR A 50 11.37 -18.55 2.15
C THR A 50 12.23 -18.54 3.41
N ARG A 51 13.32 -19.31 3.43
CA ARG A 51 14.26 -19.36 4.56
C ARG A 51 14.99 -18.03 4.72
N GLU A 52 15.48 -17.42 3.63
CA GLU A 52 16.08 -16.08 3.65
C GLU A 52 15.13 -15.04 4.24
N GLN A 53 13.90 -14.97 3.72
CA GLN A 53 12.91 -14.00 4.16
C GLN A 53 12.53 -14.20 5.63
N ARG A 54 12.30 -15.46 6.05
CA ARG A 54 11.94 -15.77 7.44
C ARG A 54 13.09 -15.51 8.42
N ALA A 55 14.33 -15.76 8.02
CA ALA A 55 15.50 -15.44 8.84
C ALA A 55 15.60 -13.93 9.09
N LEU A 56 15.40 -13.12 8.04
CA LEU A 56 15.36 -11.66 8.15
C LEU A 56 14.20 -11.18 9.04
N LEU A 57 12.99 -11.72 8.85
CA LEU A 57 11.83 -11.38 9.68
C LEU A 57 12.06 -11.74 11.15
N ARG A 58 12.68 -12.89 11.43
CA ARG A 58 13.03 -13.30 12.80
C ARG A 58 13.95 -12.28 13.48
N ALA A 59 14.96 -11.79 12.75
CA ALA A 59 15.86 -10.75 13.25
C ALA A 59 15.13 -9.43 13.50
N GLN A 60 14.27 -9.00 12.58
CA GLN A 60 13.49 -7.78 12.73
C GLN A 60 12.54 -7.84 13.93
N ILE A 61 11.91 -8.99 14.17
CA ILE A 61 11.05 -9.22 15.34
C ILE A 61 11.89 -9.15 16.62
N LEU A 62 13.07 -9.79 16.64
CA LEU A 62 13.96 -9.75 17.80
C LEU A 62 14.39 -8.31 18.12
N ARG A 63 14.74 -7.54 17.08
CA ARG A 63 15.08 -6.11 17.17
C ARG A 63 13.90 -5.26 17.68
N SER A 64 12.71 -5.42 17.10
CA SER A 64 11.54 -4.61 17.49
C SER A 64 11.08 -4.93 18.92
N THR A 65 11.33 -6.15 19.36
CA THR A 65 10.96 -6.66 20.69
C THR A 65 12.04 -6.39 21.73
N ALA A 66 13.25 -5.94 21.37
CA ALA A 66 14.38 -5.75 22.28
C ALA A 66 14.06 -4.87 23.50
N LYS A 67 13.35 -3.75 23.30
CA LYS A 67 12.97 -2.81 24.37
C LYS A 67 12.00 -3.41 25.40
N SER A 68 11.19 -4.39 25.01
CA SER A 68 10.20 -5.03 25.88
C SER A 68 10.12 -6.51 25.53
N SER A 69 11.23 -7.20 25.76
CA SER A 69 11.35 -8.59 25.34
C SER A 69 10.62 -9.53 26.30
N PRO A 70 9.80 -10.47 25.80
CA PRO A 70 9.24 -11.53 26.62
C PRO A 70 10.29 -12.62 26.93
N ILE A 71 11.41 -12.62 26.21
CA ILE A 71 12.44 -13.66 26.29
C ILE A 71 13.44 -13.32 27.40
N PRO A 72 13.83 -14.27 28.26
CA PRO A 72 14.85 -14.05 29.29
C PRO A 72 16.24 -13.71 28.70
N PRO A 73 17.14 -13.10 29.49
CA PRO A 73 18.43 -12.59 29.00
C PRO A 73 19.28 -13.68 28.33
N SER A 74 19.40 -14.85 28.97
CA SER A 74 20.20 -15.97 28.47
C SER A 74 19.78 -16.46 27.08
N TYR A 75 18.47 -16.46 26.81
CA TYR A 75 17.93 -16.90 25.52
C TYR A 75 18.06 -15.80 24.47
N TYR A 76 17.87 -14.54 24.86
CA TYR A 76 18.01 -13.40 23.96
C TYR A 76 19.44 -13.27 23.43
N ASP A 77 20.44 -13.39 24.31
CA ASP A 77 21.85 -13.33 23.93
C ASP A 77 22.22 -14.50 23.01
N SER A 78 21.83 -15.74 23.37
CA SER A 78 22.11 -16.92 22.54
C SER A 78 21.52 -16.82 21.13
N HIS A 79 20.30 -16.30 20.99
CA HIS A 79 19.67 -16.09 19.69
C HIS A 79 20.31 -14.94 18.92
N THR A 80 20.69 -13.86 19.58
CA THR A 80 21.35 -12.73 18.93
C THR A 80 22.71 -13.14 18.38
N ASP A 81 23.47 -13.93 19.13
CA ASP A 81 24.77 -14.46 18.72
C ASP A 81 24.64 -15.47 17.59
N GLU A 82 23.68 -16.40 17.68
CA GLU A 82 23.38 -17.39 16.63
C GLU A 82 23.00 -16.69 15.31
N LEU A 83 22.08 -15.71 15.36
CA LEU A 83 21.67 -14.98 14.16
C LEU A 83 22.79 -14.10 13.60
N THR A 84 23.56 -13.43 14.46
CA THR A 84 24.69 -12.60 14.03
C THR A 84 25.78 -13.44 13.38
N ALA A 85 26.12 -14.60 13.95
CA ALA A 85 27.06 -15.54 13.36
C ALA A 85 26.54 -16.11 12.03
N ALA A 86 25.26 -16.48 11.97
CA ALA A 86 24.66 -17.06 10.76
C ALA A 86 24.47 -16.04 9.62
N PHE A 87 24.25 -14.76 9.93
CA PHE A 87 24.23 -13.68 8.94
C PHE A 87 25.61 -13.34 8.42
N LYS A 88 26.63 -13.29 9.29
CA LYS A 88 28.04 -13.12 8.88
C LYS A 88 28.56 -14.30 8.06
N ALA A 89 28.13 -15.53 8.39
CA ALA A 89 28.49 -16.74 7.66
C ALA A 89 27.71 -16.93 6.36
N GLY A 90 26.62 -16.18 6.13
CA GLY A 90 25.79 -16.32 4.93
C GLY A 90 24.97 -17.61 4.86
N ASN A 91 24.82 -18.37 5.95
CA ASN A 91 24.16 -19.68 5.97
C ASN A 91 22.69 -19.65 5.56
N TYR A 92 22.02 -18.51 5.73
CA TYR A 92 20.61 -18.32 5.40
C TYR A 92 20.37 -17.90 3.95
N LEU A 93 21.41 -17.55 3.17
CA LEU A 93 21.30 -17.16 1.76
C LEU A 93 20.79 -18.33 0.89
N SER A 94 20.01 -18.02 -0.14
CA SER A 94 19.38 -18.93 -1.11
C SER A 94 20.26 -19.19 -2.32
N LYS A 95 21.03 -18.18 -2.70
CA LYS A 95 22.13 -18.32 -3.65
C LYS A 95 23.40 -18.19 -2.83
N PRO A 96 24.34 -19.15 -2.88
CA PRO A 96 25.66 -18.92 -2.31
C PRO A 96 26.20 -17.63 -2.92
N VAL A 97 26.83 -16.80 -2.11
CA VAL A 97 27.45 -15.54 -2.56
C VAL A 97 28.32 -15.88 -3.76
N GLU A 98 28.04 -15.30 -4.93
CA GLU A 98 29.02 -15.26 -6.00
C GLU A 98 30.14 -14.36 -5.50
N LEU A 99 31.21 -15.01 -5.04
CA LEU A 99 32.46 -14.39 -4.64
C LEU A 99 33.24 -14.17 -5.93
N ASP A 100 33.61 -12.92 -6.20
CA ASP A 100 34.61 -12.65 -7.23
C ASP A 100 35.97 -13.20 -6.76
N GLN A 101 36.93 -13.34 -7.69
CA GLN A 101 38.27 -13.91 -7.42
C GLN A 101 39.06 -13.20 -6.30
N ASP A 102 38.57 -12.07 -5.77
CA ASP A 102 39.12 -11.30 -4.65
C ASP A 102 38.31 -11.39 -3.33
N GLY A 103 37.40 -12.36 -3.19
CA GLY A 103 36.76 -12.67 -1.89
C GLY A 103 35.78 -11.60 -1.37
N LYS A 104 35.32 -10.70 -2.24
CA LYS A 104 34.24 -9.73 -1.94
C LYS A 104 32.91 -10.24 -2.49
N PRO A 105 31.79 -10.07 -1.76
CA PRO A 105 30.47 -10.36 -2.29
C PRO A 105 30.18 -9.47 -3.51
N ILE A 106 30.00 -10.08 -4.68
CA ILE A 106 29.52 -9.36 -5.85
C ILE A 106 28.07 -8.98 -5.55
N ALA A 107 27.82 -7.69 -5.37
CA ALA A 107 26.44 -7.19 -5.41
C ALA A 107 25.88 -7.57 -6.80
N PRO A 108 24.75 -8.28 -6.89
CA PRO A 108 24.21 -8.61 -8.20
C PRO A 108 23.92 -7.29 -8.92
N ASN A 109 24.61 -7.07 -10.03
CA ASN A 109 24.43 -5.87 -10.84
C ASN A 109 22.93 -5.74 -11.21
N PRO A 110 22.38 -4.52 -11.27
CA PRO A 110 20.97 -4.30 -11.62
C PRO A 110 20.57 -4.89 -12.99
N THR A 111 21.56 -5.25 -13.83
CA THR A 111 21.39 -5.93 -15.12
C THR A 111 21.31 -7.46 -15.03
N SER A 112 21.86 -8.10 -13.99
CA SER A 112 21.71 -9.57 -13.80
C SER A 112 20.33 -9.96 -13.21
N MET A 113 19.57 -8.96 -12.75
CA MET A 113 18.19 -9.11 -12.28
C MET A 113 17.15 -8.89 -13.39
N LEU A 114 17.52 -8.20 -14.48
CA LEU A 114 16.72 -8.14 -15.71
C LEU A 114 16.81 -9.43 -16.52
N THR A 115 17.89 -10.21 -16.32
CA THR A 115 18.09 -11.50 -16.98
C THR A 115 17.61 -12.69 -16.15
N ASP A 116 17.23 -12.51 -14.87
CA ASP A 116 16.69 -13.58 -14.03
C ASP A 116 15.16 -13.70 -14.23
N PRO A 117 14.66 -14.76 -14.89
CA PRO A 117 13.25 -14.88 -15.29
C PRO A 117 12.26 -14.78 -14.12
N ALA A 118 12.68 -15.17 -12.91
CA ALA A 118 11.83 -15.15 -11.72
C ALA A 118 11.64 -13.75 -11.11
N ALA A 119 12.66 -12.88 -11.19
CA ALA A 119 12.57 -11.51 -10.70
C ALA A 119 11.75 -10.63 -11.65
N MET A 120 11.93 -10.84 -12.96
CA MET A 120 11.12 -10.19 -14.00
C MET A 120 9.66 -10.66 -13.98
N GLU A 121 9.39 -11.94 -13.73
CA GLU A 121 8.02 -12.47 -13.57
C GLU A 121 7.33 -11.89 -12.33
N GLY A 122 8.05 -11.71 -11.21
CA GLY A 122 7.54 -11.04 -10.01
C GLY A 122 7.27 -9.54 -10.24
N MET A 123 8.17 -8.85 -10.94
CA MET A 123 7.99 -7.45 -11.34
C MET A 123 6.83 -7.29 -12.32
N MET A 124 6.70 -8.18 -13.30
CA MET A 124 5.62 -8.18 -14.28
C MET A 124 4.28 -8.58 -13.63
N GLY A 125 4.30 -9.43 -12.60
CA GLY A 125 3.13 -9.70 -11.75
C GLY A 125 2.67 -8.46 -10.98
N GLY A 126 3.61 -7.70 -10.40
CA GLY A 126 3.32 -6.41 -9.76
C GLY A 126 2.81 -5.36 -10.74
N MET A 127 3.44 -5.25 -11.91
CA MET A 127 3.04 -4.34 -12.99
C MET A 127 1.68 -4.73 -13.59
N LYS A 128 1.42 -6.02 -13.79
CA LYS A 128 0.12 -6.53 -14.25
C LYS A 128 -0.96 -6.24 -13.22
N ASN A 129 -0.67 -6.43 -11.93
CA ASN A 129 -1.61 -6.07 -10.87
C ASN A 129 -1.88 -4.55 -10.89
N GLN A 130 -0.86 -3.71 -10.98
CA GLN A 130 -1.02 -2.25 -11.08
C GLN A 130 -1.77 -1.83 -12.36
N ALA A 131 -1.52 -2.47 -13.50
CA ALA A 131 -2.20 -2.21 -14.77
C ALA A 131 -3.69 -2.60 -14.70
N VAL A 132 -3.99 -3.77 -14.12
CA VAL A 132 -5.37 -4.22 -13.86
C VAL A 132 -6.11 -3.25 -12.92
N MET A 133 -5.39 -2.49 -12.09
CA MET A 133 -5.97 -1.45 -11.25
C MET A 133 -6.19 -0.12 -11.97
N MET A 134 -5.22 0.32 -12.79
CA MET A 134 -5.25 1.63 -13.44
C MET A 134 -6.14 1.69 -14.70
N ILE A 135 -6.10 0.64 -15.52
CA ILE A 135 -6.78 0.61 -16.83
C ILE A 135 -8.29 0.87 -16.70
N PRO A 136 -9.02 0.21 -15.78
CA PRO A 136 -10.46 0.43 -15.65
C PRO A 136 -10.80 1.88 -15.34
N GLN A 137 -10.03 2.56 -14.47
CA GLN A 137 -10.34 3.96 -14.17
C GLN A 137 -10.10 4.88 -15.35
N MET A 138 -9.00 4.69 -16.09
CA MET A 138 -8.70 5.55 -17.23
C MET A 138 -9.78 5.43 -18.32
N ILE A 139 -10.27 4.21 -18.57
CA ILE A 139 -11.35 3.94 -19.52
C ILE A 139 -12.64 4.63 -19.07
N ILE A 140 -13.02 4.48 -17.80
CA ILE A 140 -14.24 5.09 -17.28
C ILE A 140 -14.14 6.62 -17.30
N MET A 141 -12.99 7.18 -16.94
CA MET A 141 -12.73 8.61 -16.98
C MET A 141 -12.87 9.17 -18.41
N GLY A 142 -12.35 8.45 -19.41
CA GLY A 142 -12.52 8.77 -20.83
C GLY A 142 -13.97 8.63 -21.29
N TRP A 143 -14.66 7.57 -20.89
CA TRP A 143 -16.07 7.33 -21.24
C TRP A 143 -16.98 8.45 -20.71
N ILE A 144 -16.81 8.88 -19.46
CA ILE A 144 -17.60 9.98 -18.89
C ILE A 144 -17.30 11.30 -19.60
N ASN A 145 -16.03 11.54 -19.93
CA ASN A 145 -15.67 12.75 -20.65
C ASN A 145 -16.22 12.78 -22.09
N PHE A 146 -16.35 11.63 -22.75
CA PHE A 146 -16.92 11.56 -24.10
C PHE A 146 -18.46 11.70 -24.11
N PHE A 147 -19.17 10.97 -23.23
CA PHE A 147 -20.63 10.92 -23.24
C PHE A 147 -21.32 12.03 -22.43
N PHE A 148 -20.64 12.59 -21.41
CA PHE A 148 -21.27 13.48 -20.44
C PHE A 148 -20.52 14.80 -20.24
N GLN A 149 -19.90 15.37 -21.28
CA GLN A 149 -19.24 16.69 -21.20
C GLN A 149 -20.20 17.86 -21.49
N GLY A 150 -19.81 19.07 -21.07
CA GLY A 150 -20.47 20.31 -21.50
C GLY A 150 -21.63 20.81 -20.64
N PHE A 151 -22.00 20.11 -19.56
CA PHE A 151 -23.12 20.54 -18.71
C PHE A 151 -22.81 20.42 -17.21
N VAL A 152 -23.54 21.21 -16.43
CA VAL A 152 -23.52 21.22 -14.96
C VAL A 152 -24.48 20.13 -14.45
N LEU A 153 -24.05 19.36 -13.45
CA LEU A 153 -24.81 18.18 -12.99
C LEU A 153 -25.50 18.42 -11.65
N ILE A 154 -24.76 18.90 -10.65
CA ILE A 154 -25.30 19.13 -9.30
C ILE A 154 -24.55 20.27 -8.59
N LYS A 155 -25.24 20.89 -7.63
CA LYS A 155 -24.67 21.85 -6.68
C LYS A 155 -24.31 21.15 -5.38
N LEU A 156 -23.05 21.25 -4.94
CA LEU A 156 -22.63 20.72 -3.66
C LEU A 156 -23.09 21.60 -2.48
N PRO A 157 -23.50 21.00 -1.35
CA PRO A 157 -24.01 21.73 -0.19
C PRO A 157 -22.91 22.36 0.69
N PHE A 158 -21.64 22.11 0.39
CA PHE A 158 -20.50 22.65 1.12
C PHE A 158 -19.66 23.62 0.27
N PRO A 159 -19.03 24.64 0.88
CA PRO A 159 -18.15 25.56 0.17
C PRO A 159 -16.84 24.86 -0.24
N LEU A 160 -16.41 25.02 -1.49
CA LEU A 160 -15.12 24.54 -1.99
C LEU A 160 -14.15 25.70 -2.23
N THR A 161 -12.85 25.41 -2.11
CA THR A 161 -11.79 26.37 -2.44
C THR A 161 -11.56 26.45 -3.95
N LEU A 162 -11.09 27.61 -4.44
CA LEU A 162 -10.85 27.87 -5.87
C LEU A 162 -9.83 26.91 -6.51
N GLY A 163 -8.95 26.28 -5.72
CA GLY A 163 -8.00 25.28 -6.22
C GLY A 163 -8.67 24.04 -6.81
N PHE A 164 -9.88 23.69 -6.36
CA PHE A 164 -10.65 22.58 -6.92
C PHE A 164 -11.41 22.96 -8.20
N LYS A 165 -11.46 24.25 -8.58
CA LYS A 165 -12.27 24.72 -9.71
C LYS A 165 -11.87 24.09 -11.04
N SER A 166 -10.57 24.04 -11.35
CA SER A 166 -10.06 23.42 -12.59
C SER A 166 -10.36 21.92 -12.68
N MET A 167 -10.48 21.23 -11.53
CA MET A 167 -10.80 19.80 -11.46
C MET A 167 -12.32 19.55 -11.50
N MET A 168 -13.11 20.39 -10.81
CA MET A 168 -14.56 20.24 -10.66
C MET A 168 -15.37 20.81 -11.84
N GLN A 169 -14.80 21.75 -12.60
CA GLN A 169 -15.48 22.37 -13.74
C GLN A 169 -14.83 22.01 -15.07
N ARG A 170 -13.99 20.96 -15.10
CA ARG A 170 -13.41 20.46 -16.34
C ARG A 170 -14.54 20.07 -17.30
N GLY A 171 -14.54 20.71 -18.48
CA GLY A 171 -15.57 20.53 -19.52
C GLY A 171 -16.71 21.54 -19.47
N ILE A 172 -16.61 22.62 -18.67
CA ILE A 172 -17.56 23.73 -18.64
C ILE A 172 -16.78 25.02 -18.95
N GLU A 173 -17.17 25.74 -20.01
CA GLU A 173 -16.44 26.93 -20.50
C GLU A 173 -16.87 28.25 -19.82
N THR A 174 -17.41 28.21 -18.61
CA THR A 174 -17.88 29.41 -17.89
C THR A 174 -16.98 29.74 -16.69
N PRO A 175 -16.02 30.68 -16.82
CA PRO A 175 -15.02 30.96 -15.79
C PRO A 175 -15.58 31.67 -14.55
N ASP A 176 -16.76 32.28 -14.62
CA ASP A 176 -17.37 33.02 -13.51
C ASP A 176 -18.33 32.18 -12.65
N MET A 177 -18.50 30.89 -12.98
CA MET A 177 -19.37 29.97 -12.24
C MET A 177 -18.81 29.65 -10.84
N ASP A 178 -19.69 29.59 -9.83
CA ASP A 178 -19.35 29.16 -8.47
C ASP A 178 -18.81 27.72 -8.46
N VAL A 179 -17.76 27.48 -7.68
CA VAL A 179 -17.03 26.19 -7.57
C VAL A 179 -17.93 25.06 -7.03
N ARG A 180 -19.06 25.42 -6.40
CA ARG A 180 -20.07 24.46 -5.93
C ARG A 180 -20.80 23.74 -7.05
N TRP A 181 -20.80 24.29 -8.27
CA TRP A 181 -21.38 23.65 -9.45
C TRP A 181 -20.37 22.72 -10.08
N VAL A 182 -20.76 21.45 -10.18
CA VAL A 182 -19.86 20.34 -10.48
C VAL A 182 -20.24 19.70 -11.81
N SER A 183 -19.23 19.32 -12.60
CA SER A 183 -19.40 18.57 -13.85
C SER A 183 -19.61 17.07 -13.61
N SER A 184 -20.01 16.35 -14.65
CA SER A 184 -20.13 14.88 -14.62
C SER A 184 -18.85 14.15 -14.21
N LEU A 185 -17.69 14.65 -14.66
CA LEU A 185 -16.38 14.07 -14.37
C LEU A 185 -16.05 14.15 -12.89
N SER A 186 -16.46 15.22 -12.24
CA SER A 186 -16.19 15.43 -10.83
C SER A 186 -17.22 14.76 -9.93
N TRP A 187 -18.46 14.61 -10.39
CA TRP A 187 -19.41 13.65 -9.80
C TRP A 187 -18.86 12.22 -9.80
N PHE A 188 -18.17 11.81 -10.87
CA PHE A 188 -17.46 10.54 -10.91
C PHE A 188 -16.35 10.43 -9.87
N PHE A 189 -15.49 11.45 -9.74
CA PHE A 189 -14.45 11.44 -8.70
C PHE A 189 -15.05 11.39 -7.29
N LEU A 190 -16.14 12.11 -7.04
CA LEU A 190 -16.84 12.06 -5.75
C LEU A 190 -17.38 10.64 -5.46
N ASN A 191 -18.02 10.00 -6.43
CA ASN A 191 -18.45 8.61 -6.29
C ASN A 191 -17.26 7.66 -6.12
N TRP A 192 -16.18 7.84 -6.87
CA TRP A 192 -14.99 7.00 -6.75
C TRP A 192 -14.42 7.02 -5.32
N PHE A 193 -14.29 8.20 -4.71
CA PHE A 193 -13.79 8.32 -3.34
C PHE A 193 -14.82 7.89 -2.29
N GLY A 194 -16.09 8.23 -2.49
CA GLY A 194 -17.16 7.98 -1.51
C GLY A 194 -17.66 6.53 -1.46
N LEU A 195 -17.63 5.82 -2.59
CA LEU A 195 -18.17 4.46 -2.69
C LEU A 195 -17.31 3.41 -1.99
N ASN A 196 -16.09 3.73 -1.52
CA ASN A 196 -15.27 2.78 -0.77
C ASN A 196 -16.00 2.22 0.47
N GLY A 197 -16.70 3.09 1.21
CA GLY A 197 -17.52 2.67 2.34
C GLY A 197 -18.63 1.69 1.94
N LEU A 198 -19.31 1.97 0.82
CA LEU A 198 -20.34 1.07 0.28
C LEU A 198 -19.75 -0.27 -0.16
N TYR A 199 -18.61 -0.26 -0.85
CA TYR A 199 -17.92 -1.48 -1.26
C TYR A 199 -17.45 -2.31 -0.07
N ARG A 200 -17.08 -1.70 1.06
CA ARG A 200 -16.71 -2.46 2.28
C ARG A 200 -17.90 -3.20 2.85
N VAL A 201 -19.08 -2.59 2.80
CA VAL A 201 -20.32 -3.24 3.25
C VAL A 201 -20.75 -4.35 2.29
N LEU A 202 -20.64 -4.11 0.97
CA LEU A 202 -21.11 -5.05 -0.05
C LEU A 202 -20.13 -6.22 -0.30
N LEU A 203 -18.82 -5.98 -0.29
CA LEU A 203 -17.76 -6.95 -0.66
C LEU A 203 -16.91 -7.41 0.53
N GLY A 204 -17.01 -6.76 1.70
CA GLY A 204 -16.17 -7.02 2.87
C GLY A 204 -14.86 -6.20 2.90
N ASN A 205 -14.00 -6.51 3.87
CA ASN A 205 -12.78 -5.74 4.15
C ASN A 205 -11.67 -5.93 3.11
N ASP A 206 -11.66 -7.03 2.35
CA ASP A 206 -10.68 -7.32 1.31
C ASP A 206 -11.16 -6.84 -0.08
N ASN A 207 -11.73 -5.63 -0.14
CA ASN A 207 -12.34 -5.11 -1.36
C ASN A 207 -11.29 -4.51 -2.34
N SER A 208 -10.95 -5.26 -3.37
CA SER A 208 -10.11 -4.76 -4.49
C SER A 208 -10.80 -3.72 -5.41
N ALA A 209 -12.01 -3.25 -5.06
CA ALA A 209 -12.78 -2.27 -5.83
C ALA A 209 -12.17 -0.85 -5.76
N VAL A 210 -11.62 -0.47 -4.60
CA VAL A 210 -10.96 0.83 -4.36
C VAL A 210 -9.77 0.59 -3.42
N ASN A 211 -8.62 0.21 -3.98
CA ASN A 211 -7.43 0.00 -3.17
C ASN A 211 -6.83 1.33 -2.73
N GLN A 212 -6.51 1.50 -1.45
CA GLN A 212 -5.76 2.66 -0.95
C GLN A 212 -4.41 2.82 -1.67
N GLN A 213 -3.86 1.72 -2.19
CA GLN A 213 -2.67 1.73 -3.03
C GLN A 213 -2.89 2.53 -4.33
N ASP A 214 -4.09 2.51 -4.93
CA ASP A 214 -4.40 3.34 -6.13
C ASP A 214 -4.37 4.83 -5.81
N LEU A 215 -4.69 5.21 -4.57
CA LEU A 215 -4.61 6.58 -4.10
C LEU A 215 -3.16 7.04 -3.97
N ALA A 216 -2.29 6.15 -3.46
CA ALA A 216 -0.86 6.38 -3.31
C ALA A 216 -0.10 6.29 -4.65
N SER A 217 -0.59 5.49 -5.60
CA SER A 217 0.01 5.32 -6.94
C SER A 217 -0.67 6.16 -8.02
N SER A 218 -1.59 7.06 -7.65
CA SER A 218 -2.20 8.00 -8.59
C SER A 218 -1.09 8.85 -9.23
N PRO A 219 -1.11 9.09 -10.54
CA PRO A 219 -0.12 9.96 -11.21
C PRO A 219 -0.06 11.38 -10.62
N PHE A 220 -1.05 11.78 -9.82
CA PHE A 220 -1.06 13.04 -9.07
C PHE A 220 -0.23 13.02 -7.77
N ALA A 221 0.04 11.84 -7.20
CA ALA A 221 0.82 11.64 -5.98
C ALA A 221 2.20 10.99 -6.22
N GLY A 222 2.45 10.50 -7.44
CA GLY A 222 3.64 9.72 -7.83
C GLY A 222 4.98 10.48 -7.85
N ALA A 223 5.03 11.75 -7.47
CA ALA A 223 6.28 12.51 -7.41
C ALA A 223 7.06 12.34 -6.09
N ALA A 224 6.51 11.66 -5.08
CA ALA A 224 7.10 11.63 -3.73
C ALA A 224 7.20 10.24 -3.06
N ALA A 225 6.90 9.14 -3.77
CA ALA A 225 7.03 7.81 -3.20
C ALA A 225 8.29 7.10 -3.73
N PRO A 226 9.21 6.62 -2.86
CA PRO A 226 10.35 5.82 -3.30
C PRO A 226 9.83 4.53 -3.95
N ALA A 227 10.39 4.20 -5.11
CA ALA A 227 10.07 3.04 -5.92
C ALA A 227 10.09 1.74 -5.11
N MET A 228 8.89 1.28 -4.73
CA MET A 228 8.60 -0.03 -4.12
C MET A 228 8.74 -1.17 -5.15
N GLY A 229 9.95 -1.35 -5.65
CA GLY A 229 10.24 -2.38 -6.65
C GLY A 229 11.73 -2.68 -6.87
N GLN A 230 12.63 -2.11 -6.06
CA GLN A 230 14.03 -2.53 -6.08
C GLN A 230 14.15 -3.89 -5.39
N PRO A 231 14.64 -4.94 -6.10
CA PRO A 231 14.93 -6.22 -5.48
C PRO A 231 15.96 -6.02 -4.38
N GLN A 232 15.60 -6.39 -3.17
CA GLN A 232 16.43 -6.22 -1.99
C GLN A 232 17.65 -7.16 -2.06
N ASP A 233 18.84 -6.56 -2.00
CA ASP A 233 20.11 -7.28 -1.91
C ASP A 233 20.26 -7.86 -0.49
N TYR A 234 19.83 -9.12 -0.31
CA TYR A 234 19.72 -9.76 1.00
C TYR A 234 21.04 -9.84 1.75
N ASN A 235 22.19 -9.88 1.07
CA ASN A 235 23.49 -9.91 1.74
C ASN A 235 23.80 -8.59 2.48
N LYS A 236 23.52 -7.46 1.83
CA LYS A 236 23.64 -6.13 2.45
C LYS A 236 22.63 -5.96 3.57
N LEU A 237 21.41 -6.49 3.40
CA LEU A 237 20.40 -6.47 4.45
C LEU A 237 20.78 -7.33 5.64
N PHE A 238 21.36 -8.51 5.45
CA PHE A 238 21.82 -9.35 6.55
C PHE A 238 22.99 -8.73 7.30
N THR A 239 23.91 -8.07 6.59
CA THR A 239 25.00 -7.33 7.22
C THR A 239 24.46 -6.16 8.04
N ALA A 240 23.60 -5.33 7.46
CA ALA A 240 22.96 -4.21 8.14
C ALA A 240 22.11 -4.66 9.33
N GLU A 241 21.39 -5.77 9.21
CA GLU A 241 20.58 -6.31 10.30
C GLU A 241 21.45 -6.91 11.40
N SER A 242 22.60 -7.50 11.07
CA SER A 242 23.55 -7.99 12.07
C SER A 242 24.15 -6.85 12.93
N GLU A 243 24.37 -5.67 12.34
CA GLU A 243 24.78 -4.46 13.05
C GLU A 243 23.63 -3.90 13.90
N ASN A 244 22.41 -3.87 13.34
CA ASN A 244 21.22 -3.43 14.08
C ASN A 244 20.91 -4.34 15.28
N LEU A 245 21.13 -5.65 15.16
CA LEU A 245 20.95 -6.59 16.26
C LEU A 245 21.95 -6.36 17.40
N GLN A 246 23.22 -6.06 17.06
CA GLN A 246 24.23 -5.69 18.05
C GLN A 246 23.84 -4.39 18.78
N LEU A 247 23.30 -3.40 18.07
CA LEU A 247 22.77 -2.18 18.69
C LEU A 247 21.54 -2.47 19.57
N ALA A 248 20.65 -3.35 19.13
CA ALA A 248 19.44 -3.72 19.86
C ALA A 248 19.74 -4.47 21.16
N GLN A 249 20.84 -5.24 21.22
CA GLN A 249 21.33 -5.86 22.45
C GLN A 249 21.61 -4.81 23.53
N GLY A 250 22.11 -3.63 23.17
CA GLY A 250 22.33 -2.54 24.12
C GLY A 250 21.06 -1.90 24.69
N VAL A 251 19.91 -2.08 24.01
CA VAL A 251 18.59 -1.55 24.41
C VAL A 251 17.70 -2.66 25.00
N TYR A 252 18.26 -3.86 25.19
CA TYR A 252 17.53 -5.01 25.67
C TYR A 252 17.01 -4.79 27.10
N HIS A 253 15.71 -5.02 27.29
CA HIS A 253 15.10 -5.04 28.61
C HIS A 253 14.05 -6.16 28.69
N TRP A 254 14.13 -6.95 29.76
CA TRP A 254 13.26 -8.10 29.97
C TRP A 254 11.97 -7.70 30.69
N VAL A 255 10.82 -7.97 30.08
CA VAL A 255 9.50 -7.63 30.65
C VAL A 255 9.17 -8.40 31.94
N GLY A 256 9.82 -9.56 32.12
CA GLY A 256 9.71 -10.37 33.32
C GLY A 256 10.52 -9.85 34.51
N GLU A 257 11.40 -8.88 34.30
CA GLU A 257 12.06 -8.17 35.39
C GLU A 257 11.00 -7.39 36.19
N ASP A 258 11.02 -7.54 37.51
CA ASP A 258 10.06 -6.93 38.43
C ASP A 258 8.57 -7.27 38.15
N ILE A 259 8.29 -8.41 37.52
CA ILE A 259 6.90 -8.81 37.25
C ILE A 259 6.12 -9.06 38.54
N ASP A 260 6.76 -9.65 39.56
CA ASP A 260 6.14 -9.96 40.84
C ASP A 260 5.75 -8.67 41.58
N THR A 261 6.64 -7.68 41.62
CA THR A 261 6.37 -6.39 42.26
C THR A 261 5.31 -5.60 41.48
N ARG A 262 5.34 -5.64 40.14
CA ARG A 262 4.33 -4.99 39.28
C ARG A 262 2.94 -5.60 39.45
N ILE A 263 2.84 -6.92 39.53
CA ILE A 263 1.58 -7.63 39.75
C ILE A 263 1.05 -7.36 41.17
N LEU A 264 1.89 -7.48 42.18
CA LEU A 264 1.49 -7.27 43.57
C LEU A 264 1.07 -5.81 43.85
N ARG A 265 1.71 -4.83 43.21
CA ARG A 265 1.26 -3.42 43.21
C ARG A 265 -0.10 -3.26 42.52
N ARG A 266 -0.30 -3.88 41.35
CA ARG A 266 -1.57 -3.80 40.60
C ARG A 266 -2.75 -4.36 41.38
N TYR A 267 -2.52 -5.40 42.19
CA TYR A 267 -3.54 -6.01 43.04
C TYR A 267 -3.53 -5.53 44.50
N GLY A 268 -2.80 -4.44 44.81
CA GLY A 268 -2.85 -3.77 46.11
C GLY A 268 -2.26 -4.55 47.29
N LYS A 269 -1.44 -5.58 47.04
CA LYS A 269 -0.79 -6.40 48.09
C LYS A 269 0.55 -5.83 48.57
N LEU A 270 1.08 -4.81 47.89
CA LEU A 270 2.27 -4.05 48.26
C LEU A 270 1.92 -2.56 48.25
N ALA A 271 2.37 -1.80 49.25
CA ALA A 271 2.32 -0.34 49.22
C ALA A 271 3.21 0.18 48.08
N ALA A 272 2.80 1.28 47.45
CA ALA A 272 3.39 1.85 46.23
C ALA A 272 4.92 1.90 46.26
#